data_AF-A0A4P2QUQ1-F1
#
_entry.id   AF-A0A4P2QUQ1-F1
#
_cell.length_a   1.000
_cell.length_b   1.000
_cell.length_c   1.000
_cell.angle_alpha   90.00
_cell.angle_beta   90.00
_cell.angle_gamma   90.00
#
_symmetry.space_group_name_H-M   'P 1'
#
loop_
_entity.id
_entity.type
_entity.pdbx_description
1 polymer ?
#
loop_
_entity_poly.entity_id
_entity_poly.type
_entity_poly.pdbx_seq_one_letter_code
_entity_poly.pdbx_strand_id
1 'polypeptide(L)'
;MTIIASAPEADEPRLAGLAAEWRAIVAREQENRVAQVAAWEAKLAELRAEQEALLRGGHWVGGPDDLLSILGQSRQERYHSALLAWLLDPQGRHGLGAGFLEALLRRCTAEPPRAELNRARPALEVSLGNACADVVVAGPGLCLVIENKVDAREQPQRCDRLYDSFCREPGALFVFLSPSGRAPVTVTGAAREAFTPMSYAELAGMLRDALASAPGKGATAHGREAASNYLATLEREFR
;
A
#
# COMPACT_ATOMS: atom_id res chain seq x y z
N MET A 1 16.35 78.11 -43.21
CA MET A 1 15.38 77.07 -42.80
C MET A 1 14.52 76.76 -44.01
N THR A 2 14.78 75.63 -44.65
CA THR A 2 13.95 75.12 -45.75
C THR A 2 13.58 73.69 -45.36
N ILE A 3 12.34 73.49 -44.91
CA ILE A 3 11.79 72.16 -44.72
C ILE A 3 11.39 71.68 -46.11
N ILE A 4 12.22 70.81 -46.70
CA ILE A 4 11.88 70.12 -47.95
C ILE A 4 10.87 69.04 -47.56
N ALA A 5 9.60 69.28 -47.84
CA ALA A 5 8.61 68.22 -47.88
C ALA A 5 8.94 67.34 -49.10
N SER A 6 9.29 66.07 -48.86
CA SER A 6 9.42 65.08 -49.93
C SER A 6 8.07 64.91 -50.62
N ALA A 7 8.08 64.93 -51.95
CA ALA A 7 6.88 64.85 -52.78
C ALA A 7 6.22 63.45 -52.67
N PRO A 8 4.88 63.36 -52.54
CA PRO A 8 4.17 62.10 -52.34
C PRO A 8 4.32 61.08 -53.48
N GLU A 9 4.65 61.52 -54.70
CA GLU A 9 4.84 60.63 -55.88
C GLU A 9 6.18 59.88 -55.88
N ALA A 10 7.20 60.35 -55.15
CA ALA A 10 8.51 59.68 -55.09
C ALA A 10 8.54 58.46 -54.16
N ASP A 11 7.57 58.36 -53.24
CA ASP A 11 7.49 57.27 -52.25
C ASP A 11 6.63 56.09 -52.72
N GLU A 12 5.81 56.25 -53.78
CA GLU A 12 4.89 55.23 -54.29
C GLU A 12 5.57 53.91 -54.74
N PRO A 13 6.67 53.90 -55.53
CA PRO A 13 7.34 52.66 -55.90
C PRO A 13 8.02 51.98 -54.71
N ARG A 14 8.51 52.75 -53.74
CA ARG A 14 9.10 52.22 -52.50
C ARG A 14 8.02 51.57 -51.61
N LEU A 15 6.86 52.21 -51.47
CA LEU A 15 5.71 51.66 -50.75
C LEU A 15 5.17 50.41 -51.43
N ALA A 16 5.13 50.37 -52.78
CA ALA A 16 4.74 49.19 -53.54
C ALA A 16 5.72 48.01 -53.32
N GLY A 17 7.03 48.28 -53.27
CA GLY A 17 8.06 47.30 -52.94
C GLY A 17 7.90 46.73 -51.53
N LEU A 18 7.75 47.60 -50.52
CA LEU A 18 7.49 47.17 -49.13
C LEU A 18 6.19 46.37 -48.99
N ALA A 19 5.14 46.74 -49.72
CA ALA A 19 3.90 45.98 -49.71
C ALA A 19 4.06 44.58 -50.34
N ALA A 20 4.90 44.44 -51.37
CA ALA A 20 5.21 43.14 -51.97
C ALA A 20 6.06 42.27 -51.03
N GLU A 21 7.07 42.84 -50.37
CA GLU A 21 7.88 42.16 -49.35
C GLU A 21 7.02 41.70 -48.17
N TRP A 22 6.14 42.58 -47.67
CA TRP A 22 5.21 42.24 -46.60
C TRP A 22 4.27 41.10 -46.99
N ARG A 23 3.70 41.11 -48.21
CA ARG A 23 2.89 39.99 -48.72
C ARG A 23 3.68 38.69 -48.78
N ALA A 24 4.94 38.72 -49.21
CA ALA A 24 5.78 37.52 -49.27
C ALA A 24 6.12 36.98 -47.86
N ILE A 25 6.38 37.87 -46.89
CA ILE A 25 6.60 37.49 -45.49
C ILE A 25 5.33 36.85 -44.92
N VAL A 26 4.16 37.46 -45.13
CA VAL A 26 2.87 36.94 -44.66
C VAL A 26 2.56 35.59 -45.29
N ALA A 27 2.78 35.42 -46.60
CA ALA A 27 2.57 34.14 -47.29
C ALA A 27 3.48 33.04 -46.71
N ARG A 28 4.77 33.33 -46.51
CA ARG A 28 5.71 32.38 -45.92
C ARG A 28 5.37 32.04 -44.47
N GLU A 29 4.94 33.00 -43.66
CA GLU A 29 4.45 32.76 -42.30
C GLU A 29 3.18 31.89 -42.29
N GLN A 30 2.26 32.11 -43.24
CA GLN A 30 1.07 31.27 -43.40
C GLN A 30 1.45 29.82 -43.77
N GLU A 31 2.34 29.64 -44.74
CA GLU A 31 2.85 28.31 -45.13
C GLU A 31 3.55 27.61 -43.96
N ASN A 32 4.43 28.30 -43.24
CA ASN A 32 5.11 27.78 -42.05
C ASN A 32 4.10 27.35 -40.97
N ARG A 33 3.07 28.15 -40.73
CA ARG A 33 2.01 27.82 -39.76
C ARG A 33 1.23 26.59 -40.18
N VAL A 34 0.86 26.46 -41.45
CA VAL A 34 0.16 25.28 -41.97
C VAL A 34 1.04 24.03 -41.81
N ALA A 35 2.31 24.11 -42.18
CA ALA A 35 3.25 23.00 -42.02
C ALA A 35 3.46 22.62 -40.55
N GLN A 36 3.55 23.62 -39.66
CA GLN A 36 3.68 23.40 -38.22
C GLN A 36 2.44 22.71 -37.63
N VAL A 37 1.24 23.16 -38.01
CA VAL A 37 -0.01 22.53 -37.57
C VAL A 37 -0.09 21.08 -38.06
N ALA A 38 0.22 20.81 -39.32
CA ALA A 38 0.24 19.44 -39.86
C ALA A 38 1.26 18.53 -39.12
N ALA A 39 2.43 19.06 -38.79
CA ALA A 39 3.42 18.33 -38.00
C ALA A 39 2.92 18.00 -36.59
N TRP A 40 2.22 18.94 -35.93
CA TRP A 40 1.58 18.70 -34.63
C TRP A 40 0.46 17.67 -34.71
N GLU A 41 -0.38 17.72 -35.74
CA GLU A 41 -1.44 16.74 -35.96
C GLU A 41 -0.87 15.33 -36.15
N ALA A 42 0.19 15.19 -36.95
CA ALA A 42 0.89 13.93 -37.12
C ALA A 42 1.49 13.42 -35.80
N LYS A 43 2.12 14.31 -35.02
CA LYS A 43 2.68 13.92 -33.71
C LYS A 43 1.59 13.51 -32.72
N LEU A 44 0.46 14.20 -32.71
CA LEU A 44 -0.67 13.87 -31.85
C LEU A 44 -1.30 12.53 -32.25
N ALA A 45 -1.37 12.22 -33.54
CA ALA A 45 -1.83 10.93 -34.04
C ALA A 45 -0.90 9.78 -33.62
N GLU A 46 0.42 9.98 -33.67
CA GLU A 46 1.41 9.03 -33.17
C GLU A 46 1.23 8.76 -31.67
N LEU A 47 1.12 9.82 -30.86
CA LEU A 47 0.92 9.69 -29.41
C LEU A 47 -0.40 8.99 -29.06
N ARG A 48 -1.46 9.25 -29.82
CA ARG A 48 -2.75 8.54 -29.67
C ARG A 48 -2.62 7.05 -29.99
N ALA A 49 -1.92 6.71 -31.08
CA ALA A 49 -1.70 5.32 -31.45
C ALA A 49 -0.86 4.57 -30.40
N GLU A 50 0.15 5.22 -29.82
CA GLU A 50 0.94 4.69 -28.70
C GLU A 50 0.07 4.48 -27.46
N GLN A 51 -0.73 5.48 -27.07
CA GLN A 51 -1.66 5.38 -25.96
C GLN A 51 -2.64 4.21 -26.16
N GLU A 52 -3.22 4.06 -27.36
CA GLU A 52 -4.09 2.95 -27.67
C GLU A 52 -3.39 1.60 -27.60
N ALA A 53 -2.12 1.52 -28.01
CA ALA A 53 -1.33 0.30 -27.88
C ALA A 53 -1.13 -0.08 -26.42
N LEU A 54 -0.82 0.90 -25.56
CA LEU A 54 -0.71 0.68 -24.11
C LEU A 54 -2.05 0.27 -23.48
N LEU A 55 -3.16 0.86 -23.91
CA LEU A 55 -4.51 0.48 -23.47
C LEU A 55 -4.86 -0.95 -23.89
N ARG A 56 -4.63 -1.31 -25.17
CA ARG A 56 -4.87 -2.67 -25.68
C ARG A 56 -3.98 -3.71 -24.99
N GLY A 57 -2.76 -3.35 -24.64
CA GLY A 57 -1.83 -4.20 -23.91
C GLY A 57 -2.10 -4.29 -22.40
N GLY A 58 -3.03 -3.50 -21.86
CA GLY A 58 -3.26 -3.44 -20.41
C GLY A 58 -2.09 -2.83 -19.63
N HIS A 59 -1.26 -2.01 -20.28
CA HIS A 59 -0.13 -1.31 -19.68
C HIS A 59 -0.44 0.15 -19.33
N TRP A 60 -1.52 0.70 -19.88
CA TRP A 60 -2.08 1.98 -19.44
C TRP A 60 -3.14 1.72 -18.36
N VAL A 61 -2.70 1.68 -17.11
CA VAL A 61 -3.54 1.29 -15.96
C VAL A 61 -3.52 2.34 -14.86
N GLY A 62 -4.59 2.36 -14.07
CA GLY A 62 -4.72 3.16 -12.85
C GLY A 62 -5.67 2.48 -11.87
N GLY A 63 -5.61 2.89 -10.60
CA GLY A 63 -6.36 2.26 -9.52
C GLY A 63 -5.50 1.28 -8.69
N PRO A 64 -6.13 0.57 -7.73
CA PRO A 64 -5.42 -0.36 -6.86
C PRO A 64 -5.02 -1.66 -7.56
N ASP A 65 -3.92 -2.26 -7.11
CA ASP A 65 -3.35 -3.52 -7.59
C ASP A 65 -3.37 -4.65 -6.53
N ASP A 66 -3.95 -4.40 -5.36
CA ASP A 66 -4.17 -5.38 -4.28
C ASP A 66 -5.66 -5.75 -4.10
N LEU A 67 -5.91 -6.99 -3.68
CA LEU A 67 -7.25 -7.54 -3.56
C LEU A 67 -8.11 -6.78 -2.55
N LEU A 68 -7.56 -6.38 -1.40
CA LEU A 68 -8.38 -5.76 -0.37
C LEU A 68 -8.86 -4.36 -0.75
N SER A 69 -8.05 -3.54 -1.42
CA SER A 69 -8.58 -2.26 -1.90
C SER A 69 -9.32 -2.34 -3.23
N ILE A 70 -9.05 -3.34 -4.09
CA ILE A 70 -9.98 -3.67 -5.20
C ILE A 70 -11.38 -3.98 -4.65
N LEU A 71 -11.50 -4.71 -3.54
CA LEU A 71 -12.77 -5.03 -2.89
C LEU A 71 -13.34 -3.89 -2.01
N GLY A 72 -12.60 -2.79 -1.83
CA GLY A 72 -12.97 -1.72 -0.91
C GLY A 72 -13.05 -2.16 0.56
N GLN A 73 -12.28 -3.18 0.96
CA GLN A 73 -12.28 -3.77 2.30
C GLN A 73 -10.95 -3.57 3.05
N SER A 74 -10.06 -2.71 2.54
CA SER A 74 -8.70 -2.49 3.07
C SER A 74 -8.63 -1.83 4.45
N ARG A 75 -9.78 -1.45 5.02
CA ARG A 75 -9.92 -0.82 6.35
C ARG A 75 -10.65 -1.69 7.38
N GLN A 76 -11.05 -2.89 6.99
CA GLN A 76 -11.95 -3.74 7.78
C GLN A 76 -11.16 -4.73 8.64
N GLU A 77 -11.24 -4.59 9.97
CA GLU A 77 -10.42 -5.34 10.93
C GLU A 77 -10.47 -6.86 10.71
N ARG A 78 -11.66 -7.41 10.43
CA ARG A 78 -11.85 -8.87 10.25
C ARG A 78 -10.99 -9.48 9.15
N TYR A 79 -10.76 -8.77 8.04
CA TYR A 79 -9.96 -9.31 6.94
C TYR A 79 -8.47 -9.28 7.26
N HIS A 80 -8.01 -8.23 7.97
CA HIS A 80 -6.66 -8.18 8.49
C HIS A 80 -6.42 -9.28 9.52
N SER A 81 -7.38 -9.52 10.43
CA SER A 81 -7.29 -10.61 11.40
C SER A 81 -7.20 -11.97 10.71
N ALA A 82 -8.03 -12.21 9.68
CA ALA A 82 -7.98 -13.45 8.88
C ALA A 82 -6.65 -13.64 8.15
N LEU A 83 -6.11 -12.59 7.53
CA LEU A 83 -4.82 -12.63 6.84
C LEU A 83 -3.65 -12.81 7.83
N LEU A 84 -3.73 -12.20 9.01
CA LEU A 84 -2.75 -12.40 10.08
C LEU A 84 -2.78 -13.83 10.59
N ALA A 85 -3.95 -14.38 10.91
CA ALA A 85 -4.07 -15.78 11.30
C ALA A 85 -3.47 -16.70 10.23
N TRP A 86 -3.76 -16.47 8.95
CA TRP A 86 -3.17 -17.25 7.86
C TRP A 86 -1.64 -17.13 7.78
N LEU A 87 -1.07 -15.92 7.90
CA LEU A 87 0.38 -15.69 7.85
C LEU A 87 1.13 -16.19 9.09
N LEU A 88 0.44 -16.26 10.24
CA LEU A 88 0.99 -16.72 11.51
C LEU A 88 0.94 -18.24 11.67
N ASP A 89 0.33 -18.97 10.74
CA ASP A 89 0.34 -20.44 10.72
C ASP A 89 1.63 -20.96 10.09
N PRO A 90 2.58 -21.56 10.82
CA PRO A 90 3.82 -22.03 10.21
C PRO A 90 3.64 -23.15 9.18
N GLN A 91 2.47 -23.80 9.17
CA GLN A 91 2.05 -24.83 8.22
C GLN A 91 1.14 -24.25 7.11
N GLY A 92 0.87 -22.96 7.15
CA GLY A 92 0.02 -22.25 6.22
C GLY A 92 0.55 -22.29 4.79
N ARG A 93 -0.37 -22.31 3.83
CA ARG A 93 -0.05 -22.31 2.40
C ARG A 93 0.43 -20.94 1.88
N HIS A 94 1.09 -20.12 2.70
CA HIS A 94 1.78 -18.88 2.29
C HIS A 94 3.27 -19.11 1.97
N GLY A 95 3.86 -20.20 2.48
CA GLY A 95 5.25 -20.57 2.15
C GLY A 95 6.33 -19.76 2.88
N LEU A 96 5.99 -19.14 4.01
CA LEU A 96 6.95 -18.40 4.86
C LEU A 96 7.46 -19.26 6.04
N GLY A 97 6.93 -20.47 6.22
CA GLY A 97 7.18 -21.29 7.41
C GLY A 97 6.85 -20.50 8.69
N ALA A 98 7.63 -20.71 9.75
CA ALA A 98 7.50 -19.95 11.00
C ALA A 98 8.08 -18.52 10.93
N GLY A 99 8.70 -18.11 9.82
CA GLY A 99 9.53 -16.89 9.77
C GLY A 99 8.78 -15.61 10.15
N PHE A 100 7.52 -15.46 9.71
CA PHE A 100 6.70 -14.30 10.06
C PHE A 100 6.29 -14.31 11.54
N LEU A 101 5.84 -15.47 12.05
CA LEU A 101 5.53 -15.65 13.47
C LEU A 101 6.75 -15.37 14.36
N GLU A 102 7.93 -15.89 14.00
CA GLU A 102 9.17 -15.63 14.73
C GLU A 102 9.53 -14.14 14.79
N ALA A 103 9.35 -13.42 13.67
CA ALA A 103 9.62 -11.99 13.63
C ALA A 103 8.68 -11.21 14.56
N LEU A 104 7.40 -11.56 14.57
CA LEU A 104 6.42 -10.97 15.48
C LEU A 104 6.75 -11.29 16.94
N LEU A 105 7.06 -12.54 17.28
CA LEU A 105 7.39 -12.93 18.66
C LEU A 105 8.65 -12.24 19.18
N ARG A 106 9.69 -12.05 18.35
CA ARG A 106 10.89 -11.27 18.71
C ARG A 106 10.58 -9.81 19.04
N ARG A 107 9.48 -9.26 18.51
CA ARG A 107 9.03 -7.91 18.84
C ARG A 107 8.25 -7.85 20.16
N CYS A 108 7.71 -8.97 20.62
CA CYS A 108 6.94 -9.08 21.87
C CYS A 108 7.79 -9.49 23.07
N THR A 109 8.83 -10.31 22.87
CA THR A 109 9.65 -10.84 23.97
C THR A 109 11.11 -11.06 23.54
N ALA A 110 12.03 -10.89 24.48
CA ALA A 110 13.45 -11.19 24.28
C ALA A 110 13.72 -12.71 24.18
N GLU A 111 12.85 -13.53 24.77
CA GLU A 111 12.99 -14.99 24.84
C GLU A 111 11.79 -15.69 24.18
N PRO A 112 11.62 -15.58 22.85
CA PRO A 112 10.52 -16.25 22.17
C PRO A 112 10.73 -17.77 22.19
N PRO A 113 9.67 -18.58 22.38
CA PRO A 113 9.77 -20.03 22.23
C PRO A 113 10.19 -20.34 20.79
N ARG A 114 11.41 -20.83 20.59
CA ARG A 114 11.91 -21.20 19.26
C ARG A 114 11.63 -22.65 18.92
N ALA A 115 11.70 -23.53 19.91
CA ALA A 115 11.38 -24.92 19.75
C ALA A 115 9.88 -25.08 19.47
N GLU A 116 9.53 -25.97 18.55
CA GLU A 116 8.15 -26.36 18.25
C GLU A 116 7.22 -25.28 17.69
N LEU A 117 7.72 -24.12 17.24
CA LEU A 117 6.87 -23.12 16.57
C LEU A 117 6.08 -23.72 15.40
N ASN A 118 6.61 -24.72 14.71
CA ASN A 118 5.91 -25.46 13.65
C ASN A 118 4.57 -26.11 14.10
N ARG A 119 4.31 -26.21 15.41
CA ARG A 119 3.08 -26.73 16.01
C ARG A 119 2.12 -25.63 16.46
N ALA A 120 2.48 -24.36 16.29
CA ALA A 120 1.60 -23.23 16.54
C ALA A 120 0.36 -23.31 15.64
N ARG A 121 -0.80 -22.95 16.19
CA ARG A 121 -2.10 -22.94 15.50
C ARG A 121 -2.79 -21.61 15.76
N PRO A 122 -2.97 -20.79 14.71
CA PRO A 122 -3.77 -19.59 14.80
C PRO A 122 -5.26 -19.93 14.75
N ALA A 123 -6.06 -19.16 15.47
CA ALA A 123 -7.51 -19.21 15.46
C ALA A 123 -8.08 -17.78 15.53
N LEU A 124 -9.25 -17.58 14.93
CA LEU A 124 -9.96 -16.31 14.89
C LEU A 124 -11.08 -16.29 15.93
N GLU A 125 -11.40 -15.10 16.44
CA GLU A 125 -12.58 -14.86 17.30
C GLU A 125 -12.67 -15.85 18.49
N VAL A 126 -11.53 -16.09 19.14
CA VAL A 126 -11.42 -17.11 20.20
C VAL A 126 -12.04 -16.58 21.48
N SER A 127 -13.13 -17.23 21.89
CA SER A 127 -13.83 -16.92 23.14
C SER A 127 -13.27 -17.71 24.31
N LEU A 128 -12.84 -17.00 25.36
CA LEU A 128 -12.41 -17.58 26.63
C LEU A 128 -12.93 -16.71 27.78
N GLY A 129 -13.62 -17.31 28.74
CA GLY A 129 -14.28 -16.57 29.81
C GLY A 129 -15.31 -15.56 29.27
N ASN A 130 -15.12 -14.28 29.59
CA ASN A 130 -15.98 -13.17 29.15
C ASN A 130 -15.36 -12.31 28.03
N ALA A 131 -14.30 -12.81 27.41
CA ALA A 131 -13.56 -12.14 26.35
C ALA A 131 -13.60 -12.95 25.05
N CYS A 132 -13.44 -12.26 23.93
CA CYS A 132 -13.24 -12.84 22.62
C CYS A 132 -12.05 -12.12 21.99
N ALA A 133 -11.01 -12.86 21.59
CA ALA A 133 -9.80 -12.32 20.98
C ALA A 133 -9.90 -12.38 19.45
N ASP A 134 -9.43 -11.35 18.75
CA ASP A 134 -9.52 -11.33 17.27
C ASP A 134 -8.64 -12.40 16.63
N VAL A 135 -7.41 -12.58 17.13
CA VAL A 135 -6.51 -13.67 16.74
C VAL A 135 -5.84 -14.25 17.99
N VAL A 136 -5.79 -15.57 18.10
CA VAL A 136 -4.96 -16.28 19.08
C VAL A 136 -4.07 -17.27 18.35
N VAL A 137 -2.78 -17.28 18.65
CA VAL A 137 -1.83 -18.30 18.20
C VAL A 137 -1.40 -19.13 19.39
N ALA A 138 -1.84 -20.39 19.42
CA ALA A 138 -1.57 -21.32 20.51
C ALA A 138 -0.59 -22.42 20.09
N GLY A 139 0.30 -22.83 20.98
CA GLY A 139 1.24 -23.92 20.77
C GLY A 139 1.94 -24.33 22.06
N PRO A 140 2.86 -25.31 22.03
CA PRO A 140 3.63 -25.70 23.20
C PRO A 140 4.38 -24.51 23.81
N GLY A 141 3.94 -24.04 24.99
CA GLY A 141 4.53 -22.89 25.69
C GLY A 141 4.31 -21.54 25.00
N LEU A 142 3.31 -21.42 24.12
CA LEU A 142 2.98 -20.20 23.41
C LEU A 142 1.47 -19.93 23.45
N CYS A 143 1.09 -18.73 23.90
CA CYS A 143 -0.26 -18.19 23.73
C CYS A 143 -0.17 -16.71 23.33
N LEU A 144 -0.09 -16.42 22.04
CA LEU A 144 -0.11 -15.05 21.54
C LEU A 144 -1.55 -14.60 21.30
N VAL A 145 -1.98 -13.54 21.98
CA VAL A 145 -3.30 -12.92 21.85
C VAL A 145 -3.15 -11.58 21.16
N ILE A 146 -3.87 -11.37 20.05
CA ILE A 146 -3.86 -10.12 19.28
C ILE A 146 -5.27 -9.53 19.28
N GLU A 147 -5.39 -8.31 19.76
CA GLU A 147 -6.55 -7.44 19.51
C GLU A 147 -6.19 -6.50 18.36
N ASN A 148 -6.99 -6.49 17.31
CA ASN A 148 -6.76 -5.74 16.09
C ASN A 148 -7.71 -4.55 15.99
N LYS A 149 -7.16 -3.36 15.79
CA LYS A 149 -7.94 -2.12 15.78
C LYS A 149 -7.53 -1.19 14.65
N VAL A 150 -8.35 -1.08 13.61
CA VAL A 150 -8.09 -0.21 12.45
C VAL A 150 -8.86 1.10 12.56
N ASP A 151 -10.19 1.03 12.59
CA ASP A 151 -11.08 2.19 12.54
C ASP A 151 -12.09 2.21 13.69
N ALA A 152 -12.49 1.03 14.18
CA ALA A 152 -13.48 0.95 15.22
C ALA A 152 -12.94 1.59 16.52
N ARG A 153 -13.82 2.22 17.29
CA ARG A 153 -13.49 2.73 18.63
C ARG A 153 -13.22 1.56 19.58
N GLU A 154 -12.28 1.75 20.49
CA GLU A 154 -12.06 0.79 21.58
C GLU A 154 -13.32 0.64 22.43
N GLN A 155 -13.67 -0.61 22.72
CA GLN A 155 -14.69 -0.91 23.70
C GLN A 155 -14.07 -0.84 25.10
N PRO A 156 -14.78 -0.28 26.09
CA PRO A 156 -14.29 -0.25 27.47
C PRO A 156 -13.91 -1.65 27.98
N GLN A 157 -12.79 -1.73 28.69
CA GLN A 157 -12.32 -2.95 29.37
C GLN A 157 -12.10 -4.15 28.44
N ARG A 158 -12.00 -3.94 27.12
CA ARG A 158 -11.80 -5.04 26.16
C ARG A 158 -10.45 -5.73 26.39
N CYS A 159 -9.37 -4.94 26.46
CA CYS A 159 -8.03 -5.45 26.74
C CYS A 159 -7.91 -6.01 28.17
N ASP A 160 -8.58 -5.41 29.16
CA ASP A 160 -8.60 -5.93 30.54
C ASP A 160 -9.21 -7.34 30.57
N ARG A 161 -10.38 -7.53 29.93
CA ARG A 161 -11.04 -8.85 29.85
C ARG A 161 -10.19 -9.89 29.12
N LEU A 162 -9.50 -9.50 28.05
CA LEU A 162 -8.57 -10.38 27.35
C LEU A 162 -7.42 -10.80 28.26
N TYR A 163 -6.81 -9.84 28.96
CA TYR A 163 -5.75 -10.14 29.91
C TYR A 163 -6.23 -11.08 31.02
N ASP A 164 -7.35 -10.78 31.67
CA ASP A 164 -7.89 -11.62 32.74
C ASP A 164 -8.20 -13.06 32.28
N SER A 165 -8.63 -13.22 31.02
CA SER A 165 -9.00 -14.53 30.46
C SER A 165 -7.79 -15.36 30.05
N PHE A 166 -6.75 -14.74 29.49
CA PHE A 166 -5.61 -15.45 28.87
C PHE A 166 -4.31 -15.37 29.68
N CYS A 167 -4.17 -14.51 30.69
CA CYS A 167 -2.89 -14.29 31.38
C CYS A 167 -2.34 -15.52 32.11
N ARG A 168 -3.17 -16.53 32.36
CA ARG A 168 -2.77 -17.79 32.98
C ARG A 168 -2.30 -18.85 31.98
N GLU A 169 -2.46 -18.60 30.68
CA GLU A 169 -1.98 -19.51 29.65
C GLU A 169 -0.44 -19.51 29.61
N PRO A 170 0.21 -20.68 29.50
CA PRO A 170 1.66 -20.77 29.40
C PRO A 170 2.19 -19.98 28.20
N GLY A 171 3.11 -19.04 28.45
CA GLY A 171 3.68 -18.20 27.40
C GLY A 171 2.71 -17.17 26.83
N ALA A 172 1.76 -16.69 27.65
CA ALA A 172 0.84 -15.62 27.27
C ALA A 172 1.58 -14.34 26.86
N LEU A 173 1.33 -13.88 25.64
CA LEU A 173 1.80 -12.61 25.09
C LEU A 173 0.61 -11.85 24.53
N PHE A 174 0.57 -10.54 24.74
CA PHE A 174 -0.54 -9.69 24.33
C PHE A 174 -0.06 -8.62 23.35
N VAL A 175 -0.74 -8.48 22.23
CA VAL A 175 -0.47 -7.46 21.22
C VAL A 175 -1.72 -6.64 20.99
N PHE A 176 -1.55 -5.32 21.01
CA PHE A 176 -2.55 -4.38 20.54
C PHE A 176 -2.08 -3.82 19.19
N LEU A 177 -2.69 -4.31 18.11
CA LEU A 177 -2.36 -3.91 16.76
C LEU A 177 -3.22 -2.73 16.33
N SER A 178 -2.59 -1.66 15.86
CA SER A 178 -3.29 -0.49 15.32
C SER A 178 -2.51 0.17 14.19
N PRO A 179 -3.12 1.04 13.35
CA PRO A 179 -2.41 1.72 12.28
C PRO A 179 -1.11 2.40 12.75
N SER A 180 -1.15 3.14 13.85
CA SER A 180 -0.01 3.92 14.36
C SER A 180 0.83 3.19 15.41
N GLY A 181 0.46 1.98 15.83
CA GLY A 181 1.12 1.29 16.94
C GLY A 181 0.92 1.98 18.29
N ARG A 182 -0.16 2.75 18.44
CA ARG A 182 -0.52 3.37 19.73
C ARG A 182 -0.85 2.30 20.77
N ALA A 183 -0.61 2.63 22.03
CA ALA A 183 -1.10 1.81 23.14
C ALA A 183 -2.64 1.82 23.21
N PRO A 184 -3.27 0.75 23.73
CA PRO A 184 -4.69 0.75 24.06
C PRO A 184 -4.97 1.83 25.11
N VAL A 185 -6.05 2.61 24.92
CA VAL A 185 -6.34 3.77 25.79
C VAL A 185 -7.32 3.43 26.91
N THR A 186 -8.10 2.37 26.72
CA THR A 186 -9.12 1.94 27.68
C THR A 186 -8.61 0.92 28.70
N VAL A 187 -7.38 0.41 28.52
CA VAL A 187 -6.78 -0.61 29.39
C VAL A 187 -6.30 -0.03 30.73
N THR A 188 -6.36 -0.84 31.77
CA THR A 188 -6.02 -0.46 33.15
C THR A 188 -5.14 -1.51 33.83
N GLY A 189 -4.54 -1.15 34.97
CA GLY A 189 -3.79 -2.09 35.82
C GLY A 189 -2.69 -2.88 35.09
N ALA A 190 -2.54 -4.15 35.47
CA ALA A 190 -1.52 -5.04 34.92
C ALA A 190 -1.68 -5.30 33.42
N ALA A 191 -2.92 -5.25 32.89
CA ALA A 191 -3.17 -5.42 31.47
C ALA A 191 -2.49 -4.31 30.64
N ARG A 192 -2.38 -3.09 31.17
CA ARG A 192 -1.70 -1.98 30.49
C ARG A 192 -0.23 -2.26 30.22
N GLU A 193 0.44 -2.93 31.16
CA GLU A 193 1.86 -3.26 31.05
C GLU A 193 2.09 -4.50 30.19
N ALA A 194 1.10 -5.40 30.12
CA ALA A 194 1.20 -6.65 29.37
C ALA A 194 1.03 -6.49 27.85
N PHE A 195 0.21 -5.53 27.40
CA PHE A 195 -0.04 -5.32 25.98
C PHE A 195 1.11 -4.61 25.28
N THR A 196 1.76 -5.31 24.35
CA THR A 196 2.74 -4.72 23.43
C THR A 196 2.03 -3.95 22.32
N PRO A 197 2.22 -2.62 22.20
CA PRO A 197 1.70 -1.85 21.07
C PRO A 197 2.48 -2.20 19.80
N MET A 198 1.76 -2.39 18.69
CA MET A 198 2.35 -2.71 17.39
C MET A 198 1.61 -2.00 16.26
N SER A 199 2.38 -1.48 15.31
CA SER A 199 1.86 -0.81 14.11
C SER A 199 1.71 -1.77 12.92
N TYR A 200 0.84 -1.42 11.97
CA TYR A 200 0.79 -2.11 10.69
C TYR A 200 2.05 -1.88 9.84
N ALA A 201 2.74 -0.75 10.03
CA ALA A 201 4.03 -0.49 9.40
C ALA A 201 5.12 -1.49 9.87
N GLU A 202 5.15 -1.81 11.18
CA GLU A 202 6.03 -2.86 11.72
C GLU A 202 5.70 -4.23 11.13
N LEU A 203 4.40 -4.60 11.03
CA LEU A 203 3.99 -5.86 10.40
C LEU A 203 4.35 -5.93 8.92
N ALA A 204 4.20 -4.83 8.17
CA ALA A 204 4.62 -4.74 6.78
C ALA A 204 6.13 -4.96 6.64
N GLY A 205 6.93 -4.39 7.55
CA GLY A 205 8.36 -4.66 7.67
C GLY A 205 8.67 -6.15 7.85
N MET A 206 8.06 -6.78 8.86
CA MET A 206 8.25 -8.20 9.14
C MET A 206 7.83 -9.09 7.97
N LEU A 207 6.72 -8.77 7.30
CA LEU A 207 6.22 -9.52 6.15
C LEU A 207 7.15 -9.39 4.94
N ARG A 208 7.66 -8.18 4.67
CA ARG A 208 8.64 -7.93 3.61
C ARG A 208 9.91 -8.75 3.83
N ASP A 209 10.44 -8.74 5.05
CA ASP A 209 11.66 -9.47 5.39
C ASP A 209 11.45 -11.00 5.30
N ALA A 210 10.28 -11.48 5.76
CA ALA A 210 9.91 -12.89 5.64
C ALA A 210 9.77 -13.32 4.16
N LEU A 211 9.15 -12.48 3.33
CA LEU A 211 9.03 -12.72 1.89
C LEU A 211 10.40 -12.74 1.20
N ALA A 212 11.35 -11.90 1.62
CA ALA A 212 12.70 -11.86 1.07
C ALA A 212 13.56 -13.06 1.49
N SER A 213 13.38 -13.54 2.73
CA SER A 213 14.20 -14.61 3.32
C SER A 213 13.70 -16.02 2.99
N ALA A 214 12.42 -16.18 2.65
CA ALA A 214 11.84 -17.49 2.39
C ALA A 214 12.26 -18.02 1.00
N PRO A 215 12.77 -19.25 0.89
CA PRO A 215 13.24 -19.83 -0.38
C PRO A 215 12.10 -20.21 -1.35
N GLY A 216 10.83 -19.93 -0.99
CA GLY A 216 9.64 -20.60 -1.50
C GLY A 216 9.58 -20.78 -3.03
N LYS A 217 9.41 -22.05 -3.45
CA LYS A 217 9.20 -22.49 -4.83
C LYS A 217 8.22 -23.66 -4.85
N GLY A 218 7.51 -23.84 -5.96
CA GLY A 218 6.58 -24.97 -6.17
C GLY A 218 5.20 -24.72 -5.53
N ALA A 219 4.74 -25.63 -4.66
CA ALA A 219 3.36 -25.70 -4.17
C ALA A 219 2.84 -24.48 -3.38
N THR A 220 3.72 -23.54 -3.02
CA THR A 220 3.40 -22.33 -2.25
C THR A 220 3.43 -21.04 -3.09
N ALA A 221 3.60 -21.12 -4.42
CA ALA A 221 3.71 -19.96 -5.30
C ALA A 221 2.52 -18.99 -5.16
N HIS A 222 1.29 -19.47 -5.33
CA HIS A 222 0.09 -18.63 -5.15
C HIS A 222 -0.04 -18.06 -3.73
N GLY A 223 0.44 -18.79 -2.73
CA GLY A 223 0.50 -18.31 -1.35
C GLY A 223 1.44 -17.12 -1.18
N ARG A 224 2.64 -17.20 -1.77
CA ARG A 224 3.57 -16.07 -1.74
C ARG A 224 3.02 -14.87 -2.49
N GLU A 225 2.37 -15.08 -3.63
CA GLU A 225 1.70 -14.00 -4.37
C GLU A 225 0.60 -13.34 -3.53
N ALA A 226 -0.24 -14.13 -2.84
CA ALA A 226 -1.25 -13.58 -1.95
C ALA A 226 -0.65 -12.82 -0.76
N ALA A 227 0.46 -13.29 -0.19
CA ALA A 227 1.19 -12.59 0.87
C ALA A 227 1.82 -11.28 0.36
N SER A 228 2.41 -11.28 -0.83
CA SER A 228 2.93 -10.07 -1.51
C SER A 228 1.80 -9.08 -1.83
N ASN A 229 0.65 -9.58 -2.28
CA ASN A 229 -0.53 -8.77 -2.54
C ASN A 229 -1.04 -8.10 -1.26
N TYR A 230 -1.08 -8.83 -0.14
CA TYR A 230 -1.42 -8.23 1.15
C TYR A 230 -0.38 -7.24 1.64
N LEU A 231 0.91 -7.48 1.42
CA LEU A 231 1.96 -6.49 1.72
C LEU A 231 1.68 -5.16 0.99
N ALA A 232 1.27 -5.21 -0.29
CA ALA A 232 0.87 -4.01 -1.03
C ALA A 232 -0.33 -3.30 -0.40
N THR A 233 -1.32 -4.04 0.14
CA THR A 233 -2.40 -3.44 0.95
C THR A 233 -1.82 -2.68 2.13
N LEU A 234 -0.97 -3.33 2.93
CA LEU A 234 -0.40 -2.74 4.14
C LEU A 234 0.41 -1.47 3.83
N GLU A 235 1.24 -1.55 2.80
CA GLU A 235 2.10 -0.46 2.35
C GLU A 235 1.31 0.68 1.70
N ARG A 236 0.08 0.51 1.26
CA ARG A 236 -0.73 1.64 0.79
C ARG A 236 -1.52 2.30 1.92
N GLU A 237 -2.14 1.48 2.77
CA GLU A 237 -3.11 1.96 3.76
C GLU A 237 -2.48 2.48 5.06
N PHE A 238 -1.30 1.98 5.44
CA PHE A 238 -0.75 2.17 6.79
C PHE A 238 0.72 2.63 6.81
N ARG A 239 1.13 3.49 5.85
CA ARG A 239 2.46 4.13 5.87
C ARG A 239 2.64 5.11 7.01
#